data_AF-A0ABD1N4S5-F1
#
_entry.id   AF-A0ABD1N4S5-F1
#
_cell.length_a   1.000
_cell.length_b   1.000
_cell.length_c   1.000
_cell.angle_alpha   90.00
_cell.angle_beta   90.00
_cell.angle_gamma   90.00
#
_symmetry.space_group_name_H-M   'P 1'
#
loop_
_entity.id
_entity.type
_entity.pdbx_description
1 polymer ?
#
loop_
_entity_poly.entity_id
_entity_poly.type
_entity_poly.pdbx_seq_one_letter_code
_entity_poly.pdbx_strand_id
1 'polypeptide(L)'
;MCYRYDERRGGFRVGNDVVSFCPLDVCLFFGLPIVGKKVNLKGKEQSKSRRLLGYDNVTVRDVYNELLKKQNDDEVEDFCRLYILLALAEFLFPNTKRNVKSGLFKLVDDLELVGSYNWGCAIYEFLVDSICFFCNNVEKKETSLQRYVVGCAYILQVNIV
;
A
#
# COMPACT_ATOMS: atom_id res chain seq x y z
N MET A 1 10.97 15.36 6.74
CA MET A 1 9.49 15.34 6.79
C MET A 1 9.02 14.32 7.83
N CYS A 2 9.39 13.04 7.72
CA CYS A 2 8.92 11.98 8.63
C CYS A 2 9.31 12.18 10.12
N TYR A 3 10.51 12.72 10.42
CA TYR A 3 10.95 13.02 11.79
C TYR A 3 10.13 14.11 12.51
N ARG A 4 9.21 14.77 11.80
CA ARG A 4 8.27 15.76 12.37
C ARG A 4 6.89 15.18 12.63
N TYR A 5 6.68 13.89 12.38
CA TYR A 5 5.42 13.23 12.69
C TYR A 5 5.26 13.11 14.20
N ASP A 6 4.15 13.61 14.71
CA ASP A 6 3.73 13.54 16.10
C ASP A 6 2.67 12.45 16.21
N GLU A 7 3.09 11.25 16.60
CA GLU A 7 2.20 10.08 16.73
C GLU A 7 1.04 10.35 17.68
N ARG A 8 1.28 11.08 18.78
CA ARG A 8 0.25 11.40 19.79
C ARG A 8 -0.82 12.33 19.24
N ARG A 9 -0.42 13.25 18.36
CA ARG A 9 -1.33 14.22 17.73
C ARG A 9 -1.82 13.79 16.35
N GLY A 10 -1.33 12.67 15.81
CA GLY A 10 -1.73 12.13 14.50
C GLY A 10 -1.46 13.10 13.35
N GLY A 11 -0.26 13.68 13.28
CA GLY A 11 0.03 14.69 12.27
C GLY A 11 1.47 15.17 12.22
N PHE A 12 1.80 16.08 11.30
CA PHE A 12 3.14 16.60 11.11
C PHE A 12 3.31 17.99 11.75
N ARG A 13 4.37 18.17 12.53
CA ARG A 13 4.74 19.47 13.10
C ARG A 13 5.26 20.42 12.03
N VAL A 14 4.62 21.59 11.93
CA VAL A 14 5.00 22.69 11.05
C VAL A 14 5.01 23.98 11.87
N GLY A 15 6.20 24.51 12.16
CA GLY A 15 6.33 25.61 13.12
C GLY A 15 5.88 25.17 14.51
N ASN A 16 4.91 25.90 15.08
CA ASN A 16 4.30 25.59 16.38
C ASN A 16 3.02 24.76 16.26
N ASP A 17 2.54 24.53 15.04
CA ASP A 17 1.28 23.84 14.76
C ASP A 17 1.50 22.38 14.33
N VAL A 18 0.42 21.60 14.36
CA VAL A 18 0.38 20.24 13.82
C VAL A 18 -0.67 20.19 12.73
N VAL A 19 -0.21 19.85 11.53
CA VAL A 19 -1.08 19.53 10.40
C VAL A 19 -1.54 18.09 10.59
N SER A 20 -2.82 17.89 10.85
CA SER A 20 -3.40 16.56 11.02
C SER A 20 -3.22 15.73 9.76
N PHE A 21 -3.01 14.44 9.93
CA PHE A 21 -3.00 13.46 8.85
C PHE A 21 -3.87 12.28 9.26
N CYS A 22 -4.85 11.94 8.44
CA CYS A 22 -5.89 10.97 8.77
C CYS A 22 -6.34 10.18 7.53
N PRO A 23 -7.12 9.09 7.69
CA PRO A 23 -7.63 8.33 6.56
C PRO A 23 -8.48 9.14 5.58
N LEU A 24 -9.13 10.22 6.03
CA LEU A 24 -9.91 11.10 5.15
C LEU A 24 -9.02 11.78 4.11
N ASP A 25 -7.77 12.10 4.43
CA ASP A 25 -6.81 12.68 3.47
C ASP A 25 -6.52 11.70 2.32
N VAL A 26 -6.50 10.39 2.60
CA VAL A 26 -6.37 9.35 1.57
C VAL A 26 -7.59 9.33 0.66
N CYS A 27 -8.78 9.44 1.25
CA CYS A 27 -10.04 9.47 0.51
C CYS A 27 -10.10 10.69 -0.42
N LEU A 28 -9.75 11.87 0.09
CA LEU A 28 -9.75 13.10 -0.69
C LEU A 28 -8.71 13.07 -1.82
N PHE A 29 -7.55 12.46 -1.60
CA PHE A 29 -6.48 12.41 -2.60
C PHE A 29 -6.72 11.35 -3.70
N PHE A 30 -7.15 10.14 -3.32
CA PHE A 30 -7.30 9.01 -4.26
C PHE A 30 -8.74 8.69 -4.68
N GLY A 31 -9.74 9.27 -4.01
CA GLY A 31 -11.15 8.87 -4.18
C GLY A 31 -11.45 7.46 -3.65
N LEU A 32 -10.59 6.92 -2.78
CA LEU A 32 -10.72 5.57 -2.25
C LEU A 32 -11.60 5.52 -0.99
N PRO A 33 -12.39 4.45 -0.80
CA PRO A 33 -13.29 4.31 0.34
C PRO A 33 -12.55 4.16 1.68
N ILE A 34 -13.05 4.86 2.70
CA ILE A 34 -12.60 4.77 4.11
C ILE A 34 -13.55 3.96 5.01
N VAL A 35 -14.60 3.39 4.41
CA VAL A 35 -15.57 2.49 5.03
C VAL A 35 -15.62 1.21 4.21
N GLY A 36 -15.83 0.06 4.85
CA GLY A 36 -15.95 -1.22 4.15
C GLY A 36 -15.21 -2.34 4.86
N LYS A 37 -14.99 -3.45 4.14
CA LYS A 37 -14.29 -4.63 4.65
C LYS A 37 -12.83 -4.30 4.96
N LYS A 38 -12.34 -4.70 6.13
CA LYS A 38 -10.94 -4.48 6.52
C LYS A 38 -10.00 -5.19 5.55
N VAL A 39 -9.01 -4.47 5.04
CA VAL A 39 -7.94 -5.02 4.20
C VAL A 39 -6.96 -5.78 5.08
N ASN A 40 -6.68 -7.03 4.74
CA ASN A 40 -5.62 -7.81 5.37
C ASN A 40 -4.47 -8.02 4.37
N LEU A 41 -3.36 -7.32 4.58
CA LEU A 41 -2.15 -7.44 3.75
C LEU A 41 -1.33 -8.69 4.08
N LYS A 42 -1.65 -9.38 5.17
CA LYS A 42 -1.03 -10.62 5.62
C LYS A 42 -1.94 -11.79 5.23
N GLY A 43 -1.34 -12.95 4.97
CA GLY A 43 -2.09 -14.18 4.70
C GLY A 43 -1.45 -14.99 3.57
N LYS A 44 -1.49 -16.31 3.71
CA LYS A 44 -1.01 -17.27 2.70
C LYS A 44 -2.17 -18.10 2.14
N GLU A 45 -3.37 -17.52 2.12
CA GLU A 45 -4.54 -18.20 1.60
C GLU A 45 -4.35 -18.53 0.11
N GLN A 46 -4.99 -19.62 -0.33
CA GLN A 46 -4.99 -19.95 -1.74
C GLN A 46 -5.69 -18.85 -2.53
N SER A 47 -5.01 -18.32 -3.54
CA SER A 47 -5.53 -17.30 -4.44
C SER A 47 -5.37 -17.72 -5.90
N LYS A 48 -6.38 -17.41 -6.72
CA LYS A 48 -6.34 -17.58 -8.18
C LYS A 48 -5.24 -16.71 -8.76
N SER A 49 -5.19 -15.43 -8.39
CA SER A 49 -4.16 -14.48 -8.85
C SER A 49 -2.74 -14.91 -8.48
N ARG A 50 -2.55 -15.58 -7.34
CA ARG A 50 -1.23 -16.14 -6.97
C ARG A 50 -0.84 -17.31 -7.87
N ARG A 51 -1.78 -18.16 -8.27
CA ARG A 51 -1.52 -19.31 -9.15
C ARG A 51 -1.06 -18.88 -10.54
N LEU A 52 -1.50 -17.71 -11.02
CA LEU A 52 -1.02 -17.12 -12.28
C LEU A 52 0.50 -16.87 -12.30
N LEU A 53 1.11 -16.65 -11.13
CA LEU A 53 2.54 -16.37 -11.02
C LEU A 53 3.36 -17.60 -10.64
N GLY A 54 2.76 -18.58 -9.97
CA GLY A 54 3.35 -19.91 -9.79
C GLY A 54 4.43 -20.07 -8.71
N TYR A 55 4.71 -19.04 -7.89
CA TYR A 55 5.69 -19.13 -6.79
C TYR A 55 5.39 -18.15 -5.64
N ASP A 56 6.09 -18.34 -4.51
CA ASP A 56 5.74 -17.66 -3.26
C ASP A 56 6.22 -16.20 -3.16
N ASN A 57 7.45 -15.93 -3.62
CA ASN A 57 8.12 -14.64 -3.48
C ASN A 57 7.96 -13.80 -4.75
N VAL A 58 6.73 -13.38 -5.01
CA VAL A 58 6.40 -12.54 -6.17
C VAL A 58 6.89 -11.11 -5.96
N THR A 59 7.60 -10.58 -6.95
CA THR A 59 7.94 -9.15 -7.06
C THR A 59 6.97 -8.41 -7.97
N VAL A 60 6.95 -7.08 -7.88
CA VAL A 60 6.16 -6.24 -8.80
C VAL A 60 6.55 -6.47 -10.27
N ARG A 61 7.85 -6.70 -10.53
CA ARG A 61 8.35 -7.00 -11.88
C ARG A 61 7.75 -8.29 -12.43
N ASP A 62 7.54 -9.28 -11.58
CA ASP A 62 6.94 -10.55 -11.97
C ASP A 62 5.48 -10.38 -12.39
N VAL A 63 4.70 -9.61 -11.61
CA VAL A 63 3.33 -9.25 -11.98
C VAL A 63 3.30 -8.51 -13.32
N TYR A 64 4.20 -7.55 -13.52
CA TYR A 64 4.29 -6.81 -14.79
C TYR A 64 4.62 -7.73 -15.98
N ASN A 65 5.59 -8.63 -15.81
CA ASN A 65 5.96 -9.59 -16.86
C ASN A 65 4.78 -10.51 -17.21
N GLU A 66 4.04 -10.99 -16.22
CA GLU A 66 2.88 -11.86 -16.46
C GLU A 66 1.73 -11.11 -17.12
N LEU A 67 1.48 -9.87 -16.71
CA LEU A 67 0.49 -8.99 -17.33
C LEU A 67 0.77 -8.80 -18.84
N LEU A 68 2.04 -8.60 -19.22
CA LEU A 68 2.42 -8.46 -20.63
C LEU A 68 2.17 -9.73 -21.45
N LYS A 69 2.36 -10.92 -20.86
CA LYS A 69 2.04 -12.18 -21.55
C LYS A 69 0.54 -12.33 -21.81
N LYS A 70 -0.29 -11.83 -20.90
CA LYS A 70 -1.75 -11.88 -20.98
C LYS A 70 -2.40 -10.74 -21.77
N GLN A 71 -1.61 -9.83 -22.35
CA GLN A 71 -2.15 -8.65 -23.05
C GLN A 71 -3.05 -9.00 -24.24
N ASN A 72 -2.79 -10.12 -24.92
CA ASN A 72 -3.56 -10.60 -26.08
C ASN A 72 -4.31 -11.91 -25.77
N ASP A 73 -4.51 -12.21 -24.48
CA ASP A 73 -5.26 -13.38 -24.03
C ASP A 73 -6.77 -13.04 -23.99
N ASP A 74 -7.63 -14.04 -24.20
CA ASP A 74 -9.09 -13.88 -24.14
C ASP A 74 -9.60 -13.85 -22.67
N GLU A 75 -8.73 -14.19 -21.70
CA GLU A 75 -9.04 -14.16 -20.26
C GLU A 75 -8.92 -12.74 -19.65
N VAL A 76 -9.85 -11.85 -20.02
CA VAL A 76 -9.87 -10.44 -19.57
C VAL A 76 -9.85 -10.30 -18.04
N GLU A 77 -10.54 -11.18 -17.31
CA GLU A 77 -10.57 -11.09 -15.85
C GLU A 77 -9.18 -11.28 -15.24
N ASP A 78 -8.38 -12.22 -15.75
CA ASP A 78 -7.04 -12.47 -15.22
C ASP A 78 -6.09 -11.32 -15.51
N PHE A 79 -6.24 -10.69 -16.69
CA PHE A 79 -5.58 -9.43 -16.99
C PHE A 79 -5.98 -8.35 -15.96
N CYS A 80 -7.27 -8.16 -15.70
CA CYS A 80 -7.76 -7.18 -14.71
C CYS A 80 -7.23 -7.45 -13.29
N ARG A 81 -7.21 -8.72 -12.86
CA ARG A 81 -6.65 -9.12 -11.56
C ARG A 81 -5.18 -8.72 -11.44
N LEU A 82 -4.36 -9.03 -12.44
CA LEU A 82 -2.94 -8.68 -12.46
C LEU A 82 -2.71 -7.17 -12.56
N TYR A 83 -3.53 -6.46 -13.34
CA TYR A 83 -3.44 -5.01 -13.49
C TYR A 83 -3.75 -4.27 -12.18
N ILE A 84 -4.83 -4.66 -11.49
CA ILE A 84 -5.16 -4.11 -10.17
C ILE A 84 -4.09 -4.48 -9.16
N LEU A 85 -3.62 -5.73 -9.14
CA LEU A 85 -2.55 -6.18 -8.25
C LEU A 85 -1.26 -5.36 -8.44
N LEU A 86 -0.89 -5.08 -9.69
CA LEU A 86 0.24 -4.22 -10.05
C LEU A 86 0.04 -2.81 -9.47
N ALA A 87 -1.14 -2.21 -9.66
CA ALA A 87 -1.42 -0.88 -9.15
C ALA A 87 -1.34 -0.82 -7.62
N LEU A 88 -1.92 -1.81 -6.92
CA LEU A 88 -1.86 -1.91 -5.46
C LEU A 88 -0.42 -2.05 -4.96
N ALA A 89 0.38 -2.93 -5.57
CA ALA A 89 1.72 -3.24 -5.09
C ALA A 89 2.76 -2.16 -5.43
N GLU A 90 2.65 -1.52 -6.59
CA GLU A 90 3.60 -0.50 -7.05
C GLU A 90 3.28 0.87 -6.44
N PHE A 91 2.00 1.27 -6.36
CA PHE A 91 1.63 2.64 -5.98
C PHE A 91 1.11 2.76 -4.56
N LEU A 92 0.24 1.85 -4.11
CA LEU A 92 -0.48 2.01 -2.84
C LEU A 92 0.25 1.36 -1.66
N PHE A 93 0.91 0.23 -1.89
CA PHE A 93 1.66 -0.52 -0.87
C PHE A 93 3.14 -0.76 -1.24
N PRO A 94 3.88 0.24 -1.77
CA PRO A 94 5.26 0.06 -2.18
C PRO A 94 6.15 -0.25 -0.98
N ASN A 95 7.20 -1.02 -1.23
CA ASN A 95 8.23 -1.33 -0.25
C ASN A 95 9.60 -1.46 -0.92
N THR A 96 10.66 -1.36 -0.12
CA THR A 96 12.05 -1.35 -0.62
C THR A 96 12.44 -2.60 -1.39
N LYS A 97 11.84 -3.76 -1.09
CA LYS A 97 12.11 -5.03 -1.78
C LYS A 97 11.25 -5.22 -3.03
N ARG A 98 10.32 -4.30 -3.31
CA ARG A 98 9.32 -4.39 -4.39
C ARG A 98 8.60 -5.74 -4.42
N ASN A 99 8.38 -6.34 -3.24
CA ASN A 99 7.63 -7.59 -3.14
C ASN A 99 6.13 -7.32 -3.04
N VAL A 100 5.33 -8.20 -3.62
CA VAL A 100 3.87 -8.13 -3.50
C VAL A 100 3.47 -8.69 -2.15
N LYS A 101 2.72 -7.92 -1.36
CA LYS A 101 2.20 -8.40 -0.07
C LYS A 101 1.24 -9.56 -0.30
N SER A 102 1.40 -10.63 0.47
CA SER A 102 0.71 -11.89 0.20
C SER A 102 -0.81 -11.81 0.31
N GLY A 103 -1.33 -10.92 1.17
CA GLY A 103 -2.77 -10.67 1.28
C GLY A 103 -3.39 -10.01 0.05
N LEU A 104 -2.61 -9.26 -0.74
CA LEU A 104 -3.14 -8.54 -1.92
C LEU A 104 -3.70 -9.50 -2.98
N PHE A 105 -3.07 -10.67 -3.14
CA PHE A 105 -3.52 -11.70 -4.09
C PHE A 105 -4.97 -12.11 -3.84
N LYS A 106 -5.33 -12.31 -2.57
CA LYS A 106 -6.68 -12.74 -2.22
C LYS A 106 -7.72 -11.64 -2.46
N LEU A 107 -7.33 -10.39 -2.22
CA LEU A 107 -8.21 -9.23 -2.35
C LEU A 107 -8.58 -8.90 -3.80
N VAL A 108 -7.78 -9.36 -4.77
CA VAL A 108 -8.05 -9.18 -6.20
C VAL A 108 -8.67 -10.41 -6.86
N ASP A 109 -8.80 -11.55 -6.16
CA ASP A 109 -9.40 -12.76 -6.75
C ASP A 109 -10.86 -12.52 -7.20
N ASP A 110 -11.59 -11.76 -6.40
CA ASP A 110 -12.99 -11.39 -6.63
C ASP A 110 -13.07 -9.89 -6.94
N LEU A 111 -13.16 -9.59 -8.24
CA LEU A 111 -13.17 -8.22 -8.75
C LEU A 111 -14.40 -7.43 -8.30
N GLU A 112 -15.54 -8.10 -8.03
CA GLU A 112 -16.75 -7.45 -7.53
C GLU A 112 -16.57 -6.93 -6.10
N LEU A 113 -15.72 -7.59 -5.32
CA LEU A 113 -15.44 -7.21 -3.95
C LEU A 113 -14.37 -6.12 -3.82
N VAL A 114 -13.55 -5.88 -4.85
CA VAL A 114 -12.44 -4.91 -4.80
C VAL A 114 -12.93 -3.54 -4.34
N GLY A 115 -14.06 -3.06 -4.84
CA GLY A 115 -14.63 -1.76 -4.44
C GLY A 115 -15.19 -1.71 -3.00
N SER A 116 -15.39 -2.86 -2.35
CA SER A 116 -16.01 -2.97 -1.02
C SER A 116 -15.03 -2.89 0.15
N TYR A 117 -13.73 -2.91 -0.13
CA TYR A 117 -12.69 -2.87 0.89
C TYR A 117 -12.38 -1.45 1.34
N ASN A 118 -12.02 -1.30 2.61
CA ASN A 118 -11.55 -0.05 3.19
C ASN A 118 -10.09 0.23 2.80
N TRP A 119 -9.88 0.59 1.54
CA TRP A 119 -8.55 0.89 1.00
C TRP A 119 -7.93 2.14 1.64
N GLY A 120 -8.74 3.15 1.92
CA GLY A 120 -8.29 4.41 2.51
C GLY A 120 -7.59 4.19 3.85
N CYS A 121 -8.23 3.49 4.79
CA CYS A 121 -7.60 3.18 6.07
C CYS A 121 -6.38 2.27 5.89
N ALA A 122 -6.42 1.30 4.98
CA ALA A 122 -5.30 0.38 4.77
C ALA A 122 -4.03 1.09 4.30
N ILE A 123 -4.16 2.03 3.37
CA ILE A 123 -3.06 2.84 2.84
C ILE A 123 -2.51 3.77 3.93
N TYR A 124 -3.41 4.44 4.66
CA TYR A 124 -3.05 5.29 5.79
C TYR A 124 -2.26 4.52 6.85
N GLU A 125 -2.82 3.42 7.35
CA GLU A 125 -2.20 2.59 8.39
C GLU A 125 -0.83 2.08 7.92
N PHE A 126 -0.73 1.58 6.68
CA PHE A 126 0.53 1.07 6.15
C PHE A 126 1.64 2.14 6.12
N LEU A 127 1.31 3.37 5.74
CA LEU A 127 2.27 4.48 5.71
C LEU A 127 2.61 4.97 7.12
N VAL A 128 1.59 5.21 7.96
CA VAL A 128 1.78 5.73 9.32
C VAL A 128 2.57 4.75 10.19
N ASP A 129 2.27 3.45 10.12
CA ASP A 129 3.05 2.42 10.80
C ASP A 129 4.52 2.49 10.41
N SER A 130 4.82 2.69 9.11
CA SER A 130 6.20 2.83 8.65
C SER A 130 6.87 4.12 9.12
N ILE A 131 6.12 5.23 9.23
CA ILE A 131 6.64 6.51 9.74
C ILE A 131 6.94 6.40 11.23
N CYS A 132 6.00 5.87 12.02
CA CYS A 132 6.16 5.68 13.47
C CYS A 132 7.33 4.73 13.75
N PHE A 133 7.41 3.61 13.03
CA PHE A 133 8.55 2.70 13.13
C PHE A 133 9.87 3.42 12.86
N PHE A 134 9.97 4.19 11.78
CA PHE A 134 11.18 4.96 11.48
C PHE A 134 11.54 5.96 12.59
N CYS A 135 10.57 6.73 13.09
CA CYS A 135 10.80 7.74 14.12
C CYS A 135 11.29 7.12 15.44
N ASN A 136 10.66 6.02 15.86
CA ASN A 136 11.04 5.29 17.07
C ASN A 136 12.48 4.75 17.01
N ASN A 137 12.95 4.29 15.84
CA ASN A 137 14.34 3.81 15.68
C ASN A 137 15.36 4.96 15.67
N VAL A 138 14.98 6.12 15.10
CA VAL A 138 15.82 7.33 15.11
C VAL A 138 16.03 7.85 16.53
N GLU A 139 14.97 7.91 17.34
CA GLU A 139 15.06 8.35 18.75
C GLU A 139 15.97 7.44 19.57
N LYS A 140 15.93 6.13 19.32
CA LYS A 140 16.78 5.13 19.99
C LYS A 140 18.23 5.09 19.51
N LYS A 141 18.60 5.91 18.50
CA LYS A 141 19.93 5.90 17.85
C LYS A 141 20.37 4.52 17.34
N GLU A 142 19.42 3.64 17.03
CA GLU A 142 19.70 2.32 16.45
C GLU A 142 20.00 2.49 14.95
N THR A 143 21.26 2.76 14.62
CA THR A 143 21.72 3.11 13.26
C THR A 143 21.70 1.95 12.25
N SER A 144 21.39 0.74 12.70
CA SER A 144 21.46 -0.51 11.92
C SER A 144 20.11 -0.98 11.36
N LEU A 145 18.97 -0.49 11.85
CA LEU A 145 17.64 -1.01 11.50
C LEU A 145 16.82 0.04 10.72
N GLN A 146 16.74 -0.17 9.41
CA GLN A 146 15.79 0.43 8.46
C GLN A 146 15.81 1.97 8.31
N ARG A 147 16.50 2.47 7.27
CA ARG A 147 16.61 3.90 6.93
C ARG A 147 15.49 4.46 6.05
N TYR A 148 14.48 3.66 5.71
CA TYR A 148 13.49 4.02 4.69
C TYR A 148 12.08 3.88 5.22
N VAL A 149 11.25 4.88 4.95
CA VAL A 149 9.80 4.80 5.09
C VAL A 149 9.24 4.12 3.84
N VAL A 150 8.32 3.18 4.03
CA VAL A 150 7.58 2.49 2.97
C VAL A 150 6.11 2.93 2.99
N GLY A 151 5.37 2.61 1.93
CA GLY A 151 3.99 3.08 1.75
C GLY A 151 3.85 4.19 0.72
N CYS A 152 2.58 4.55 0.46
CA CYS A 152 2.22 5.44 -0.64
C CYS A 152 2.70 6.88 -0.37
N ALA A 153 3.90 7.22 -0.81
CA ALA A 153 4.46 8.57 -0.59
C ALA A 153 3.71 9.68 -1.34
N TYR A 154 2.95 9.34 -2.39
CA TYR A 154 2.13 10.29 -3.14
C TYR A 154 1.13 11.03 -2.27
N ILE A 155 0.61 10.39 -1.22
CA ILE A 155 -0.32 11.06 -0.29
C ILE A 155 0.34 12.20 0.51
N LEU A 156 1.66 12.16 0.66
CA LEU A 156 2.42 13.20 1.35
C LEU A 156 2.75 14.38 0.42
N GLN A 157 2.49 14.26 -0.88
CA GLN A 157 2.56 15.38 -1.81
C GLN A 157 1.31 16.23 -1.64
N VAL A 158 1.31 17.05 -0.59
CA VAL A 158 0.28 18.07 -0.38
C VAL A 158 0.45 19.14 -1.46
N ASN A 159 -0.59 19.33 -2.27
CA ASN A 159 -0.77 20.52 -3.09
C ASN A 159 -0.95 21.71 -2.15
N ILE A 160 0.14 22.41 -1.84
CA ILE A 160 0.06 23.78 -1.30
C ILE A 160 -0.35 24.64 -2.50
N VAL A 161 -1.66 24.83 -2.67
CA VAL A 161 -2.23 25.85 -3.57
C VAL A 161 -2.54 27.09 -2.76
#